data_AF-A0A6J1IR63-F1
#
_entry.id   AF-A0A6J1IR63-F1
#
_cell.length_a   1.000
_cell.length_b   1.000
_cell.length_c   1.000
_cell.angle_alpha   90.00
_cell.angle_beta   90.00
_cell.angle_gamma   90.00
#
_symmetry.space_group_name_H-M   'P 1'
#
loop_
_entity.id
_entity.type
_entity.pdbx_description
1 polymer ?
#
loop_
_entity_poly.entity_id
_entity_poly.type
_entity_poly.pdbx_seq_one_letter_code
_entity_poly.pdbx_strand_id
1 'polypeptide(L)'
;MDSKGNDVEVYGLLIMGSDQYPRYILQGGSECPWSEEWDIDFSKLDIQKVVAHGTCRTVFKGTYDKQLVAVKILDCGDGPALCEFFRQRVDVWHKLHHPNVTKFVGASTKARNLQIPSKLSSMDHQSSISPTACCVVIEYLPGGTLIEFLIRNRKRKLPFKDAIQLALDLSRGLSYLHSNKIMHHDVRTVNMLIDAHRTLKIADIGAARVKAWNPRDMNGKTGTVEYMAER
;
A
#
# COMPACT_ATOMS: atom_id res chain seq x y z
N MET A 1 -24.73 13.74 33.63
CA MET A 1 -25.99 13.43 32.95
C MET A 1 -26.18 14.49 31.87
N ASP A 2 -26.03 14.26 30.57
CA ASP A 2 -25.73 13.04 29.81
C ASP A 2 -24.91 13.41 28.58
N SER A 3 -24.03 12.49 28.25
CA SER A 3 -23.36 12.31 26.97
C SER A 3 -24.33 11.82 25.91
N LYS A 4 -24.20 12.34 24.68
CA LYS A 4 -24.48 11.76 23.36
C LYS A 4 -24.23 12.91 22.37
N GLY A 5 -23.24 12.90 21.49
CA GLY A 5 -22.85 11.83 20.60
C GLY A 5 -23.18 12.31 19.18
N ASN A 6 -22.16 12.70 18.43
CA ASN A 6 -22.12 12.55 16.97
C ASN A 6 -20.69 12.76 16.47
N ASP A 7 -19.96 11.64 16.48
CA ASP A 7 -18.81 11.35 15.64
C ASP A 7 -19.24 11.32 14.16
N VAL A 8 -18.94 12.37 13.38
CA VAL A 8 -18.83 12.27 11.90
C VAL A 8 -18.13 13.50 11.30
N GLU A 9 -16.91 13.84 11.73
CA GLU A 9 -16.11 14.88 11.05
C GLU A 9 -14.60 14.58 11.06
N VAL A 10 -14.14 13.47 10.45
CA VAL A 10 -12.71 13.35 10.07
C VAL A 10 -12.50 12.49 8.81
N TYR A 11 -13.21 12.75 7.72
CA TYR A 11 -12.80 12.24 6.39
C TYR A 11 -13.16 13.26 5.30
N GLY A 12 -12.39 14.35 5.22
CA GLY A 12 -12.50 15.32 4.15
C GLY A 12 -11.14 15.84 3.73
N LEU A 13 -10.68 15.45 2.53
CA LEU A 13 -9.69 16.24 1.78
C LEU A 13 -9.70 15.97 0.26
N LEU A 14 -10.47 16.82 -0.40
CA LEU A 14 -10.38 17.40 -1.75
C LEU A 14 -9.48 16.75 -2.83
N ILE A 15 -10.15 16.28 -3.89
CA ILE A 15 -10.23 16.86 -5.26
C ILE A 15 -9.05 17.72 -5.73
N MET A 16 -8.48 17.33 -6.89
CA MET A 16 -8.20 18.23 -8.03
C MET A 16 -8.00 17.43 -9.34
N GLY A 17 -8.68 17.88 -10.40
CA GLY A 17 -8.24 17.82 -11.80
C GLY A 17 -8.48 16.53 -12.59
N SER A 18 -9.66 16.38 -13.19
CA SER A 18 -10.07 15.30 -14.10
C SER A 18 -9.47 15.34 -15.52
N ASP A 19 -8.37 16.06 -15.77
CA ASP A 19 -7.99 16.41 -17.16
C ASP A 19 -6.59 16.03 -17.64
N GLN A 20 -5.88 15.10 -16.98
CA GLN A 20 -4.63 14.58 -17.55
C GLN A 20 -4.41 13.08 -17.34
N TYR A 21 -5.37 12.25 -17.72
CA TYR A 21 -5.10 10.84 -18.08
C TYR A 21 -6.04 10.46 -19.24
N PRO A 22 -5.59 9.63 -20.20
CA PRO A 22 -6.41 9.30 -21.36
C PRO A 22 -7.74 8.69 -20.90
N ARG A 23 -8.84 9.42 -21.13
CA ARG A 23 -10.21 8.93 -20.93
C ARG A 23 -10.44 7.81 -21.94
N TYR A 24 -10.30 6.56 -21.51
CA TYR A 24 -11.04 5.50 -22.17
C TYR A 24 -12.50 5.64 -21.73
N ILE A 25 -13.29 6.18 -22.65
CA ILE A 25 -14.73 6.36 -22.53
C ILE A 25 -15.36 5.00 -22.22
N LEU A 26 -16.01 4.86 -21.08
CA LEU A 26 -17.04 3.85 -20.87
C LEU A 26 -18.39 4.57 -20.75
N GLN A 27 -19.03 4.74 -21.90
CA GLN A 27 -20.47 4.93 -21.94
C GLN A 27 -21.14 3.58 -21.60
N GLY A 28 -22.10 3.61 -20.68
CA GLY A 28 -23.07 2.53 -20.49
C GLY A 28 -22.62 1.45 -19.52
N GLY A 29 -23.47 1.16 -18.54
CA GLY A 29 -23.24 0.12 -17.55
C GLY A 29 -23.14 -1.26 -18.19
N SER A 30 -21.97 -1.86 -18.07
CA SER A 30 -21.70 -3.30 -18.04
C SER A 30 -20.20 -3.45 -17.80
N GLU A 31 -19.82 -4.44 -16.99
CA GLU A 31 -18.44 -4.75 -16.59
C GLU A 31 -17.42 -4.58 -17.74
N CYS A 32 -16.27 -3.95 -17.47
CA CYS A 32 -15.17 -3.88 -18.44
C CYS A 32 -14.75 -5.30 -18.84
N PRO A 33 -14.81 -5.67 -20.14
CA PRO A 33 -14.52 -7.04 -20.59
C PRO A 33 -13.02 -7.34 -20.71
N TRP A 34 -12.16 -6.36 -20.39
CA TRP A 34 -10.71 -6.50 -20.43
C TRP A 34 -10.20 -6.70 -19.00
N SER A 35 -9.52 -7.83 -18.76
CA SER A 35 -8.73 -8.01 -17.55
C SER A 35 -7.64 -6.95 -17.52
N GLU A 36 -7.59 -6.15 -16.46
CA GLU A 36 -6.47 -5.24 -16.23
C GLU A 36 -5.16 -6.06 -16.17
N GLU A 37 -4.07 -5.57 -16.76
CA GLU A 37 -2.79 -6.31 -16.83
C GLU A 37 -2.21 -6.67 -15.45
N TRP A 38 -2.60 -5.91 -14.42
CA TRP A 38 -2.19 -6.11 -13.04
C TRP A 38 -3.15 -7.00 -12.24
N ASP A 39 -4.31 -7.39 -12.78
CA ASP A 39 -5.29 -8.22 -12.06
C ASP A 39 -4.72 -9.62 -11.84
N ILE A 40 -4.70 -10.08 -10.59
CA ILE A 40 -4.10 -11.37 -10.25
C ILE A 40 -5.08 -12.51 -10.40
N ASP A 41 -4.56 -13.65 -10.85
CA ASP A 41 -5.27 -14.91 -10.83
C ASP A 41 -5.16 -15.55 -9.45
N PHE A 42 -6.25 -15.53 -8.68
CA PHE A 42 -6.27 -16.11 -7.33
C PHE A 42 -6.00 -17.61 -7.30
N SER A 43 -6.16 -18.35 -8.41
CA SER A 43 -5.83 -19.79 -8.44
C SER A 43 -4.34 -20.04 -8.25
N LYS A 44 -3.50 -19.03 -8.53
CA LYS A 44 -2.04 -19.07 -8.36
C LYS A 44 -1.58 -18.52 -7.02
N LEU A 45 -2.51 -18.02 -6.19
CA LEU A 45 -2.23 -17.42 -4.89
C LEU A 45 -2.55 -18.38 -3.75
N ASP A 46 -1.53 -18.73 -2.98
CA ASP A 46 -1.66 -19.52 -1.74
C ASP A 46 -1.39 -18.63 -0.53
N ILE A 47 -2.40 -18.43 0.32
CA ILE A 47 -2.30 -17.64 1.57
C ILE A 47 -1.85 -18.57 2.70
N GLN A 48 -0.74 -18.22 3.36
CA GLN A 48 -0.09 -19.11 4.33
C GLN A 48 -0.27 -18.66 5.78
N LYS A 49 0.07 -17.41 6.10
CA LYS A 49 0.02 -16.91 7.48
C LYS A 49 -0.27 -15.42 7.56
N VAL A 50 -0.85 -14.95 8.66
CA VAL A 50 -0.95 -13.52 8.93
C VAL A 50 0.43 -13.01 9.34
N VAL A 51 0.82 -11.88 8.77
CA VAL A 51 2.07 -11.17 9.09
C VAL A 51 1.78 -9.99 10.01
N ALA A 52 0.69 -9.27 9.76
CA ALA A 52 0.28 -8.14 10.57
C ALA A 52 -1.24 -7.97 10.59
N HIS A 53 -1.75 -7.57 11.75
CA HIS A 53 -3.12 -7.10 11.93
C HIS A 53 -3.07 -5.59 12.23
N GLY A 54 -3.76 -4.79 11.43
CA GLY A 54 -4.04 -3.38 11.70
C GLY A 54 -5.54 -3.15 11.82
N THR A 55 -5.93 -1.99 12.37
CA THR A 55 -7.32 -1.63 12.68
C THR A 55 -8.27 -1.71 11.48
N CYS A 56 -7.75 -1.57 10.25
CA CYS A 56 -8.53 -1.63 9.01
C CYS A 56 -7.86 -2.47 7.90
N ARG A 57 -6.76 -3.18 8.22
CA ARG A 57 -5.89 -3.80 7.20
C ARG A 57 -5.23 -5.05 7.75
N THR A 58 -5.39 -6.16 7.05
CA THR A 58 -4.69 -7.41 7.35
C THR A 58 -3.68 -7.68 6.26
N VAL A 59 -2.45 -8.00 6.65
CA VAL A 59 -1.39 -8.40 5.74
C VAL A 59 -1.08 -9.86 5.94
N PHE A 60 -1.20 -10.63 4.87
CA PHE A 60 -0.88 -12.05 4.84
C PHE A 60 0.45 -12.27 4.11
N LYS A 61 1.17 -13.30 4.51
CA LYS A 61 2.24 -13.91 3.72
C LYS A 61 1.61 -15.04 2.91
N GLY A 62 2.01 -15.13 1.66
CA GLY A 62 1.62 -16.21 0.77
C GLY A 62 2.68 -16.54 -0.28
N THR A 63 2.29 -17.35 -1.24
CA THR A 63 3.04 -17.56 -2.49
C THR A 63 2.17 -17.27 -3.69
N TYR A 64 2.72 -16.61 -4.70
CA TYR A 64 2.10 -16.39 -6.00
C TYR A 64 3.06 -16.87 -7.08
N ASP A 65 2.65 -17.83 -7.92
CA ASP A 65 3.54 -18.49 -8.91
C ASP A 65 4.89 -18.92 -8.28
N LYS A 66 4.82 -19.54 -7.10
CA LYS A 66 5.97 -20.01 -6.29
C LYS A 66 6.88 -18.90 -5.74
N GLN A 67 6.57 -17.63 -5.96
CA GLN A 67 7.30 -16.50 -5.37
C GLN A 67 6.66 -16.09 -4.05
N LEU A 68 7.47 -15.77 -3.04
CA LEU A 68 6.97 -15.30 -1.75
C LEU A 68 6.39 -13.89 -1.88
N VAL A 69 5.16 -13.71 -1.43
CA VAL A 69 4.42 -12.45 -1.54
C VAL A 69 3.79 -12.03 -0.22
N ALA A 70 3.60 -10.72 -0.08
CA ALA A 70 2.74 -10.12 0.93
C ALA A 70 1.42 -9.70 0.28
N VAL A 71 0.30 -10.15 0.84
CA VAL A 71 -1.06 -9.85 0.38
C VAL A 71 -1.70 -8.89 1.37
N LYS A 72 -1.92 -7.65 0.97
CA LYS A 72 -2.57 -6.62 1.78
C LYS A 72 -4.03 -6.54 1.38
N ILE A 73 -4.94 -6.87 2.29
CA ILE A 73 -6.39 -6.70 2.09
C ILE A 73 -6.78 -5.30 2.56
N LEU A 74 -7.54 -4.61 1.74
CA LEU A 74 -8.00 -3.24 1.93
C LEU A 74 -9.51 -3.22 1.78
N ASP A 75 -10.20 -2.53 2.68
CA ASP A 75 -11.58 -2.17 2.44
C ASP A 75 -11.61 -0.99 1.46
N CYS A 76 -12.13 -1.21 0.24
CA CYS A 76 -12.28 -0.16 -0.76
C CYS A 76 -13.62 0.55 -0.64
N GLY A 77 -14.42 0.33 0.41
CA GLY A 77 -15.70 1.01 0.63
C GLY A 77 -16.70 0.86 -0.53
N ASP A 78 -17.89 1.41 -0.35
CA ASP A 78 -18.92 1.35 -1.39
C ASP A 78 -18.81 2.55 -2.34
N GLY A 79 -18.66 2.28 -3.64
CA GLY A 79 -18.86 3.28 -4.70
C GLY A 79 -17.82 3.24 -5.84
N PRO A 80 -18.23 3.63 -7.07
CA PRO A 80 -17.38 3.58 -8.26
C PRO A 80 -16.14 4.46 -8.15
N ALA A 81 -16.23 5.61 -7.49
CA ALA A 81 -15.11 6.54 -7.32
C ALA A 81 -13.96 5.91 -6.51
N LEU A 82 -14.26 5.13 -5.47
CA LEU A 82 -13.23 4.54 -4.62
C LEU A 82 -12.51 3.37 -5.31
N CYS A 83 -13.24 2.60 -6.12
CA CYS A 83 -12.65 1.63 -7.05
C CYS A 83 -11.74 2.30 -8.08
N GLU A 84 -12.15 3.45 -8.63
CA GLU A 84 -11.32 4.20 -9.58
C GLU A 84 -10.03 4.71 -8.94
N PHE A 85 -10.09 5.25 -7.72
CA PHE A 85 -8.89 5.63 -6.97
C PHE A 85 -7.96 4.45 -6.73
N PHE A 86 -8.50 3.27 -6.42
CA PHE A 86 -7.71 2.05 -6.28
C PHE A 86 -6.98 1.70 -7.58
N ARG A 87 -7.71 1.67 -8.71
CA ARG A 87 -7.13 1.37 -10.05
C ARG A 87 -6.01 2.34 -10.41
N GLN A 88 -6.26 3.65 -10.28
CA GLN A 88 -5.26 4.67 -10.57
C GLN A 88 -3.97 4.49 -9.75
N ARG A 89 -4.10 4.14 -8.46
CA ARG A 89 -2.96 3.89 -7.58
C ARG A 89 -2.18 2.64 -8.00
N VAL A 90 -2.88 1.58 -8.38
CA VAL A 90 -2.28 0.34 -8.86
C VAL A 90 -1.55 0.55 -10.19
N ASP A 91 -2.15 1.29 -11.13
CA ASP A 91 -1.54 1.57 -12.44
C ASP A 91 -0.20 2.30 -12.33
N VAL A 92 -0.11 3.25 -11.38
CA VAL A 92 1.14 3.95 -11.10
C VAL A 92 2.15 2.99 -10.51
N TRP A 93 1.78 2.21 -9.50
CA TRP A 93 2.70 1.29 -8.83
C TRP A 93 3.18 0.16 -9.74
N HIS A 94 2.30 -0.38 -10.58
CA HIS A 94 2.62 -1.44 -11.55
C HIS A 94 3.77 -1.04 -12.49
N LYS A 95 3.94 0.25 -12.76
CA LYS A 95 5.01 0.78 -13.64
C LYS A 95 6.35 0.99 -12.93
N LEU A 96 6.39 0.90 -11.59
CA LEU A 96 7.58 1.19 -10.80
C LEU A 96 8.50 -0.03 -10.66
N HIS A 97 9.77 0.19 -10.98
CA HIS A 97 10.82 -0.81 -10.96
C HIS A 97 12.12 -0.21 -10.42
N HIS A 98 12.42 -0.46 -9.15
CA HIS A 98 13.65 0.03 -8.51
C HIS A 98 14.05 -0.85 -7.32
N PRO A 99 15.34 -1.13 -7.09
CA PRO A 99 15.80 -2.01 -5.99
C PRO A 99 15.40 -1.53 -4.59
N ASN A 100 15.25 -0.22 -4.38
CA ASN A 100 14.83 0.37 -3.10
C ASN A 100 13.35 0.77 -3.04
N VAL A 101 12.52 0.20 -3.92
CA VAL A 101 11.06 0.35 -3.91
C VAL A 101 10.46 -1.06 -3.95
N THR A 102 9.39 -1.30 -3.20
CA THR A 102 8.74 -2.62 -3.18
C THR A 102 8.21 -3.00 -4.55
N LYS A 103 8.63 -4.17 -5.03
CA LYS A 103 8.19 -4.76 -6.29
C LYS A 103 6.71 -5.12 -6.19
N PHE A 104 5.93 -4.50 -7.06
CA PHE A 104 4.53 -4.83 -7.28
C PHE A 104 4.42 -6.18 -8.01
N VAL A 105 3.50 -7.03 -7.55
CA VAL A 105 3.22 -8.34 -8.20
C VAL A 105 1.87 -8.29 -8.90
N GLY A 106 0.88 -7.67 -8.26
CA GLY A 106 -0.46 -7.53 -8.84
C GLY A 106 -1.46 -7.03 -7.80
N ALA A 107 -2.71 -6.86 -8.21
CA ALA A 107 -3.79 -6.43 -7.35
C ALA A 107 -5.11 -7.06 -7.80
N SER A 108 -6.19 -6.88 -7.04
CA SER A 108 -7.53 -7.20 -7.51
C SER A 108 -8.58 -6.39 -6.77
N THR A 109 -9.62 -5.94 -7.46
CA THR A 109 -10.79 -5.30 -6.85
C THR A 109 -11.82 -6.33 -6.37
N LYS A 110 -11.57 -7.63 -6.57
CA LYS A 110 -12.50 -8.72 -6.28
C LYS A 110 -12.00 -9.59 -5.11
N ALA A 111 -11.41 -8.97 -4.08
CA ALA A 111 -10.74 -9.70 -3.01
C ALA A 111 -11.69 -10.56 -2.16
N ARG A 112 -13.02 -10.35 -2.25
CA ARG A 112 -14.03 -11.26 -1.70
C ARG A 112 -13.89 -12.71 -2.18
N ASN A 113 -13.28 -12.93 -3.35
CA ASN A 113 -13.05 -14.25 -3.91
C ASN A 113 -11.76 -14.92 -3.38
N LEU A 114 -11.02 -14.25 -2.49
CA LEU A 114 -9.83 -14.83 -1.87
C LEU A 114 -10.20 -15.96 -0.91
N GLN A 115 -9.57 -17.11 -1.10
CA GLN A 115 -9.69 -18.23 -0.18
C GLN A 115 -8.69 -18.04 0.97
N ILE A 116 -9.13 -17.45 2.07
CA ILE A 116 -8.34 -17.38 3.31
C ILE A 116 -8.58 -18.67 4.10
N PRO A 117 -7.53 -19.43 4.49
CA PRO A 117 -7.70 -20.62 5.31
C PRO A 117 -8.41 -20.30 6.63
N SER A 118 -9.43 -21.08 7.00
CA SER A 118 -10.25 -20.90 8.21
C SER A 118 -9.46 -20.96 9.53
N LYS A 119 -8.27 -21.57 9.51
CA LYS A 119 -7.33 -21.59 10.66
C LYS A 119 -6.66 -20.23 10.90
N LEU A 120 -6.74 -19.33 9.92
CA LEU A 120 -6.06 -18.05 9.91
C LEU A 120 -6.99 -16.87 10.19
N SER A 121 -8.30 -17.09 10.08
CA SER A 121 -9.35 -16.25 10.66
C SER A 121 -9.48 -16.60 12.15
N SER A 122 -8.87 -15.79 13.02
CA SER A 122 -8.97 -15.99 14.46
C SER A 122 -10.41 -15.78 14.97
N MET A 123 -11.00 -16.87 15.48
CA MET A 123 -12.21 -17.04 16.33
C MET A 123 -13.56 -16.37 15.93
N ASP A 124 -14.54 -17.26 15.73
CA ASP A 124 -16.00 -17.17 15.99
C ASP A 124 -16.92 -16.20 15.26
N HIS A 125 -16.42 -15.37 14.34
CA HIS A 125 -17.29 -14.82 13.29
C HIS A 125 -16.67 -15.14 11.94
N GLN A 126 -17.47 -15.67 11.01
CA GLN A 126 -17.09 -15.77 9.61
C GLN A 126 -16.36 -14.50 9.22
N SER A 127 -15.07 -14.61 8.95
CA SER A 127 -14.22 -13.53 8.44
C SER A 127 -14.70 -13.23 7.03
N SER A 128 -15.87 -12.62 6.93
CA SER A 128 -16.42 -12.15 5.68
C SER A 128 -15.54 -10.98 5.29
N ILE A 129 -14.58 -11.26 4.39
CA ILE A 129 -13.89 -10.22 3.65
C ILE A 129 -15.00 -9.30 3.11
N SER A 130 -14.89 -7.99 3.38
CA SER A 130 -15.86 -7.02 2.91
C SER A 130 -16.21 -7.29 1.44
N PRO A 131 -17.48 -7.24 1.01
CA PRO A 131 -17.85 -7.46 -0.38
C PRO A 131 -17.17 -6.47 -1.33
N THR A 132 -16.70 -5.34 -0.80
CA THR A 132 -15.94 -4.29 -1.49
C THR A 132 -14.45 -4.35 -1.22
N ALA A 133 -13.94 -5.44 -0.65
CA ALA A 133 -12.51 -5.54 -0.41
C ALA A 133 -11.74 -5.62 -1.73
N CYS A 134 -10.62 -4.89 -1.78
CA CYS A 134 -9.58 -5.08 -2.76
C CYS A 134 -8.34 -5.68 -2.10
N CYS A 135 -7.43 -6.22 -2.91
CA CYS A 135 -6.14 -6.69 -2.44
C CYS A 135 -5.00 -6.15 -3.31
N VAL A 136 -3.86 -5.94 -2.67
CA VAL A 136 -2.60 -5.63 -3.33
C VAL A 136 -1.58 -6.69 -2.94
N VAL A 137 -0.87 -7.21 -3.94
CA VAL A 137 0.16 -8.24 -3.79
C VAL A 137 1.50 -7.66 -4.19
N ILE A 138 2.46 -7.75 -3.27
CA ILE A 138 3.83 -7.27 -3.44
C ILE A 138 4.81 -8.35 -3.02
N GLU A 139 6.09 -8.17 -3.34
CA GLU A 139 7.14 -9.03 -2.81
C GLU A 139 7.10 -9.11 -1.28
N TYR A 140 7.30 -10.32 -0.73
CA TYR A 140 7.45 -10.48 0.71
C TYR A 140 8.87 -10.15 1.15
N LEU A 141 9.00 -9.24 2.11
CA LEU A 141 10.29 -8.80 2.65
C LEU A 141 10.50 -9.37 4.07
N PRO A 142 11.36 -10.38 4.23
CA PRO A 142 11.46 -11.16 5.48
C PRO A 142 12.12 -10.41 6.63
N GLY A 143 12.84 -9.31 6.37
CA GLY A 143 13.46 -8.48 7.41
C GLY A 143 12.46 -7.69 8.25
N GLY A 144 11.21 -7.59 7.79
CA GLY A 144 10.16 -6.82 8.45
C GLY A 144 10.35 -5.32 8.25
N THR A 145 9.74 -4.53 9.14
CA THR A 145 9.83 -3.07 9.09
C THR A 145 11.17 -2.56 9.62
N LEU A 146 11.60 -1.39 9.16
CA LEU A 146 12.82 -0.74 9.66
C LEU A 146 12.70 -0.44 11.17
N ILE A 147 11.52 -0.08 11.67
CA ILE A 147 11.33 0.14 13.11
C ILE A 147 11.59 -1.12 13.93
N GLU A 148 11.08 -2.28 13.49
CA GLU A 148 11.36 -3.56 14.14
C GLU A 148 12.86 -3.89 14.08
N PHE A 149 13.49 -3.67 12.93
CA PHE A 149 14.93 -3.88 12.76
C PHE A 149 15.74 -3.02 13.73
N LEU A 150 15.42 -1.73 13.85
CA LEU A 150 16.12 -0.81 14.77
C LEU A 150 15.90 -1.20 16.24
N ILE A 151 14.68 -1.58 16.62
CA ILE A 151 14.35 -2.04 17.98
C ILE A 151 15.16 -3.30 18.34
N ARG A 152 15.21 -4.30 17.43
CA ARG A 152 16.00 -5.54 17.63
C ARG A 152 17.49 -5.25 17.84
N ASN A 153 18.03 -4.20 17.21
CA ASN A 153 19.44 -3.85 17.28
C ASN A 153 19.78 -2.74 18.29
N ARG A 154 18.80 -2.23 19.04
CA ARG A 154 18.97 -1.07 19.96
C ARG A 154 20.13 -1.25 20.96
N LYS A 155 20.30 -2.46 21.51
CA LYS A 155 21.34 -2.75 22.51
C LYS A 155 22.75 -2.85 21.94
N ARG A 156 22.90 -3.31 20.69
CA ARG A 156 24.20 -3.57 20.06
C ARG A 156 24.80 -2.36 19.35
N LYS A 157 24.01 -1.29 19.19
CA LYS A 157 24.25 -0.13 18.32
C LYS A 157 24.47 -0.58 16.87
N LEU A 158 23.69 -0.01 15.95
CA LEU A 158 23.82 -0.34 14.53
C LEU A 158 25.20 0.14 14.04
N PRO A 159 26.00 -0.69 13.34
CA PRO A 159 27.25 -0.26 12.75
C PRO A 159 27.04 0.96 11.84
N PHE A 160 27.97 1.91 11.87
CA PHE A 160 27.86 3.15 11.08
C PHE A 160 27.69 2.86 9.58
N LYS A 161 28.40 1.86 9.06
CA LYS A 161 28.28 1.39 7.67
C LYS A 161 26.84 0.97 7.32
N ASP A 162 26.19 0.23 8.21
CA ASP A 162 24.81 -0.23 7.99
C ASP A 162 23.83 0.95 8.02
N ALA A 163 24.03 1.91 8.93
CA ALA A 163 23.22 3.12 8.99
C ALA A 163 23.35 3.96 7.70
N ILE A 164 24.56 4.12 7.17
CA ILE A 164 24.81 4.81 5.91
C ILE A 164 24.16 4.06 4.74
N GLN A 165 24.24 2.73 4.71
CA GLN A 165 23.61 1.94 3.65
C GLN A 165 22.08 2.11 3.65
N LEU A 166 21.44 2.04 4.82
CA LEU A 166 20.00 2.26 4.95
C LEU A 166 19.59 3.66 4.49
N ALA A 167 20.37 4.69 4.85
CA ALA A 167 20.13 6.06 4.41
C ALA A 167 20.27 6.21 2.88
N LEU A 168 21.32 5.63 2.29
CA LEU A 168 21.55 5.63 0.85
C LEU A 168 20.42 4.92 0.08
N ASP A 169 20.00 3.76 0.56
CA ASP A 169 18.90 2.99 -0.02
C ASP A 169 17.60 3.82 -0.04
N LEU A 170 17.27 4.45 1.10
CA LEU A 170 16.11 5.34 1.21
C LEU A 170 16.22 6.51 0.23
N SER A 171 17.37 7.20 0.20
CA SER A 171 17.60 8.32 -0.70
C SER A 171 17.48 7.93 -2.18
N ARG A 172 18.00 6.76 -2.57
CA ARG A 172 17.88 6.24 -3.94
C ARG A 172 16.43 5.93 -4.30
N GLY A 173 15.71 5.24 -3.41
CA GLY A 173 14.29 4.95 -3.61
C GLY A 173 13.45 6.23 -3.76
N LEU A 174 13.66 7.22 -2.90
CA LEU A 174 12.96 8.51 -2.97
C LEU A 174 13.33 9.30 -4.23
N SER A 175 14.62 9.34 -4.59
CA SER A 175 15.07 9.97 -5.83
C SER A 175 14.40 9.35 -7.06
N TYR A 176 14.31 8.03 -7.10
CA TYR A 176 13.59 7.30 -8.16
C TYR A 176 12.10 7.68 -8.20
N LEU A 177 11.40 7.66 -7.06
CA LEU A 177 9.98 8.05 -7.01
C LEU A 177 9.78 9.49 -7.48
N HIS A 178 10.61 10.43 -7.02
CA HIS A 178 10.55 11.83 -7.43
C HIS A 178 10.83 12.02 -8.93
N SER A 179 11.74 11.24 -9.52
CA SER A 179 11.99 11.27 -10.98
C SER A 179 10.76 10.86 -11.78
N ASN A 180 9.95 9.94 -11.24
CA ASN A 180 8.66 9.52 -11.77
C ASN A 180 7.49 10.44 -11.36
N LYS A 181 7.79 11.62 -10.78
CA LYS A 181 6.80 12.60 -10.29
C LYS A 181 5.87 12.07 -9.20
N ILE A 182 6.32 11.08 -8.43
CA ILE A 182 5.56 10.49 -7.33
C ILE A 182 6.12 11.00 -6.01
N MET A 183 5.26 11.60 -5.20
CA MET A 183 5.58 12.01 -3.84
C MET A 183 5.01 10.99 -2.85
N HIS A 184 5.87 10.37 -2.04
CA HIS A 184 5.46 9.28 -1.13
C HIS A 184 4.51 9.76 -0.01
N HIS A 185 4.73 10.96 0.52
CA HIS A 185 3.97 11.62 1.61
C HIS A 185 3.92 10.91 2.98
N ASP A 186 4.28 9.62 3.08
CA ASP A 186 4.32 8.91 4.36
C ASP A 186 5.69 8.23 4.63
N VAL A 187 6.77 9.01 4.55
CA VAL A 187 8.14 8.52 4.78
C VAL A 187 8.37 8.31 6.28
N ARG A 188 8.04 7.11 6.76
CA ARG A 188 8.24 6.68 8.14
C ARG A 188 8.81 5.26 8.19
N THR A 189 9.48 4.93 9.30
CA THR A 189 10.14 3.63 9.51
C THR A 189 9.21 2.42 9.44
N VAL A 190 7.89 2.62 9.62
CA VAL A 190 6.86 1.58 9.44
C VAL A 190 6.59 1.24 7.97
N ASN A 191 6.84 2.19 7.06
CA ASN A 191 6.67 2.02 5.61
C ASN A 191 8.01 1.73 4.90
N MET A 192 9.08 1.51 5.68
CA MET A 192 10.35 1.04 5.16
C MET A 192 10.50 -0.43 5.52
N LEU A 193 10.65 -1.29 4.52
CA LEU A 193 10.79 -2.72 4.69
C LEU A 193 12.22 -3.16 4.36
N ILE A 194 12.65 -4.25 4.99
CA ILE A 194 14.00 -4.78 4.85
C ILE A 194 13.95 -6.16 4.19
N ASP A 195 14.74 -6.36 3.14
CA ASP A 195 14.85 -7.65 2.46
C ASP A 195 15.80 -8.63 3.18
N ALA A 196 16.00 -9.82 2.61
CA ALA A 196 16.88 -10.84 3.17
C ALA A 196 18.38 -10.43 3.19
N HIS A 197 18.78 -9.49 2.35
CA HIS A 197 20.14 -8.98 2.20
C HIS A 197 20.39 -7.69 2.99
N ARG A 198 19.43 -7.25 3.81
CA ARG A 198 19.44 -5.99 4.57
C ARG A 198 19.35 -4.73 3.69
N THR A 199 18.84 -4.87 2.47
CA THR A 199 18.49 -3.74 1.61
C THR A 199 17.19 -3.12 2.08
N LEU A 200 17.14 -1.79 2.15
CA LEU A 200 15.91 -1.06 2.45
C LEU A 200 15.08 -0.85 1.18
N LYS A 201 13.77 -1.12 1.28
CA LYS A 201 12.78 -0.87 0.26
C LYS A 201 11.63 -0.03 0.80
N ILE A 202 11.24 1.00 0.04
CA ILE A 202 10.08 1.84 0.33
C ILE A 202 8.80 1.05 0.02
N ALA A 203 7.88 0.99 0.98
CA ALA A 203 6.59 0.31 0.90
C ALA A 203 5.43 1.27 1.14
N ASP A 204 4.19 0.78 0.95
CA ASP A 204 2.94 1.54 1.08
C ASP A 204 2.84 2.79 0.17
N ILE A 205 3.30 2.63 -1.08
CA ILE A 205 3.14 3.63 -2.16
C ILE A 205 1.66 3.90 -2.46
N GLY A 206 0.74 3.10 -1.93
CA GLY A 206 -0.67 3.39 -1.99
C GLY A 206 -0.97 4.85 -1.63
N ALA A 207 -0.46 5.37 -0.51
CA ALA A 207 -0.76 6.76 -0.11
C ALA A 207 -0.04 7.84 -0.96
N ALA A 208 0.81 7.44 -1.91
CA ALA A 208 1.59 8.36 -2.72
C ALA A 208 0.72 9.10 -3.73
N ARG A 209 1.08 10.36 -4.00
CA ARG A 209 0.40 11.23 -4.96
C ARG A 209 1.31 11.51 -6.15
N VAL A 210 0.74 11.46 -7.36
CA VAL A 210 1.38 12.07 -8.52
C VAL A 210 1.36 13.58 -8.29
N LYS A 211 2.49 14.24 -8.49
CA LYS A 211 2.64 15.68 -8.31
C LYS A 211 1.71 16.39 -9.30
N ALA A 212 0.60 16.93 -8.82
CA ALA A 212 -0.20 17.86 -9.61
C ALA A 212 0.68 19.07 -9.95
N TRP A 213 0.60 19.56 -11.20
CA TRP A 213 1.36 20.72 -11.66
C TRP A 213 1.01 21.99 -10.85
N ASN A 214 -0.12 21.98 -10.13
CA ASN A 214 -0.61 23.11 -9.36
C ASN A 214 -0.20 23.02 -7.87
N PRO A 215 0.60 23.98 -7.34
CA PRO A 215 1.01 24.00 -5.92
C PRO A 215 -0.15 24.10 -4.91
N ARG A 216 -1.36 24.45 -5.37
CA ARG A 216 -2.56 24.61 -4.53
C ARG A 216 -3.20 23.27 -4.12
N ASP A 217 -2.85 22.18 -4.80
CA ASP A 217 -3.45 20.83 -4.59
C ASP A 217 -2.70 20.02 -3.54
N MET A 218 -1.57 20.56 -3.10
CA MET A 218 -0.71 20.02 -2.04
C MET A 218 -1.19 20.41 -0.63
N ASN A 219 -2.24 21.21 -0.49
CA ASN A 219 -2.73 21.72 0.80
C ASN A 219 -3.57 20.73 1.60
N GLY A 220 -3.66 19.49 1.13
CA GLY A 220 -4.29 18.45 1.90
C GLY A 220 -3.37 18.01 3.05
N LYS A 221 -3.64 18.42 4.30
CA LYS A 221 -3.07 17.82 5.52
C LYS A 221 -3.27 16.30 5.49
N THR A 222 -2.30 15.57 4.97
CA THR A 222 -2.27 14.11 4.99
C THR A 222 -0.83 13.67 5.15
N GLY A 223 -0.52 13.16 6.33
CA GLY A 223 0.81 12.83 6.82
C GLY A 223 0.75 12.74 8.34
N THR A 224 1.60 11.92 8.96
CA THR A 224 1.74 11.99 10.42
C THR A 224 2.44 13.29 10.76
N VAL A 225 1.77 14.14 11.56
CA VAL A 225 2.15 15.53 11.81
C VAL A 225 3.62 15.67 12.26
N GLU A 226 4.13 14.69 13.01
CA GLU A 226 5.51 14.66 13.53
C GLU A 226 6.62 14.50 12.46
N TYR A 227 6.30 14.09 11.24
CA TYR A 227 7.28 13.81 10.18
C TYR A 227 7.20 14.77 8.99
N MET A 228 6.36 15.81 9.07
CA MET A 228 6.29 16.84 8.04
C MET A 228 7.45 17.83 8.22
N ALA A 229 8.13 18.16 7.13
CA ALA A 229 9.08 19.27 7.14
C ALA A 229 8.31 20.58 7.36
N GLU A 230 8.80 21.42 8.28
CA GLU A 230 8.36 22.80 8.37
C GLU A 230 8.75 23.54 7.09
N ARG A 231 7.87 24.43 6.63
CA ARG A 231 8.04 25.19 5.39
C ARG A 231 9.20 26.17 5.47
#